data_AF-A0A8T0CG26-F1
#
_entry.id   AF-A0A8T0CG26-F1
#
_cell.length_a   1.000
_cell.length_b   1.000
_cell.length_c   1.000
_cell.angle_alpha   90.00
_cell.angle_beta   90.00
_cell.angle_gamma   90.00
#
_symmetry.space_group_name_H-M   'P 1'
#
loop_
_entity.id
_entity.type
_entity.pdbx_description
1 polymer ?
#
loop_
_entity_poly.entity_id
_entity_poly.type
_entity_poly.pdbx_seq_one_letter_code
_entity_poly.pdbx_strand_id
1 'polypeptide(L)'
;MKLRFLALGPFDKLKCVQVEKGSMPCLEELIIESCKPLEKLPSGIEHLEKLKVLKFIDMPDEFTKKLMRDGQDDCYLKVAHVPEVYYGYRRGGGWDIVLTKAIV
;
A
#
# COMPACT_ATOMS: atom_id res chain seq x y z
N MET A 1 6.23 23.80 0.32
CA MET A 1 5.08 22.89 0.09
C MET A 1 5.54 21.47 0.40
N LYS A 2 4.76 20.66 1.12
CA LYS A 2 5.13 19.28 1.52
C LYS A 2 4.05 18.31 1.07
N LEU A 3 4.45 17.19 0.44
CA LEU A 3 3.54 16.14 0.01
C LEU A 3 3.08 15.33 1.24
N ARG A 4 1.77 15.22 1.44
CA ARG A 4 1.16 14.44 2.53
C ARG A 4 0.31 13.27 2.04
N PHE A 5 -0.19 13.35 0.82
CA PHE A 5 -1.02 12.33 0.20
C PHE A 5 -0.43 11.99 -1.16
N LEU A 6 -0.29 10.69 -1.44
CA LEU A 6 0.13 10.16 -2.73
C LEU A 6 -0.77 8.99 -3.11
N ALA A 7 -1.34 9.06 -4.30
CA ALA A 7 -2.03 7.94 -4.94
C ALA A 7 -1.24 7.52 -6.19
N LEU A 8 -0.99 6.22 -6.31
CA LEU A 8 -0.32 5.60 -7.46
C LEU A 8 -1.32 4.69 -8.17
N GLY A 9 -1.52 4.91 -9.46
CA GLY A 9 -2.34 4.06 -10.32
C GLY A 9 -3.54 4.77 -10.95
N PRO A 10 -4.24 4.10 -11.87
CA PRO A 10 -3.99 2.72 -12.34
C PRO A 10 -2.75 2.60 -13.25
N PHE A 11 -1.96 1.55 -13.06
CA PHE A 11 -0.78 1.27 -13.89
C PHE A 11 -0.70 -0.21 -14.30
N ASP A 12 -0.99 -0.51 -15.56
CA ASP A 12 -1.04 -1.89 -16.08
C ASP A 12 0.34 -2.56 -16.24
N LYS A 13 1.42 -1.81 -16.06
CA LYS A 13 2.80 -2.29 -16.26
C LYS A 13 3.71 -2.05 -15.05
N LEU A 14 3.20 -1.45 -13.97
CA LEU A 14 4.01 -1.17 -12.79
C LEU A 14 4.30 -2.47 -12.03
N LYS A 15 5.57 -2.88 -12.03
CA LYS A 15 6.03 -4.13 -11.39
C LYS A 15 6.69 -3.91 -10.02
N CYS A 16 7.23 -2.72 -9.79
CA CYS A 16 7.95 -2.39 -8.56
C CYS A 16 7.78 -0.91 -8.20
N VAL A 17 7.86 -0.64 -6.90
CA VAL A 17 7.97 0.71 -6.34
C VAL A 17 9.13 0.68 -5.35
N GLN A 18 10.00 1.69 -5.41
CA GLN A 18 11.14 1.81 -4.51
C GLN A 18 11.12 3.19 -3.87
N VAL A 19 11.31 3.22 -2.55
CA VAL A 19 11.35 4.43 -1.73
C VAL A 19 12.77 4.58 -1.19
N GLU A 20 13.48 5.58 -1.67
CA GLU A 20 14.81 5.90 -1.18
C GLU A 20 14.75 6.63 0.16
N LYS A 21 15.80 6.49 0.98
CA LYS A 21 15.88 7.18 2.26
C LYS A 21 15.76 8.69 2.09
N GLY A 22 14.94 9.33 2.92
CA GLY A 22 14.67 10.77 2.85
C GLY A 22 13.60 11.17 1.82
N SER A 23 13.05 10.20 1.07
CA SER A 23 11.91 10.43 0.19
C SER A 23 10.67 10.81 0.99
N MET A 24 9.94 11.82 0.52
CA MET A 24 8.62 12.21 1.01
C MET A 24 8.49 12.16 2.56
N PRO A 25 9.34 12.90 3.31
CA PRO A 25 9.46 12.78 4.77
C PRO A 25 8.23 13.29 5.55
N CYS A 26 7.17 13.69 4.84
CA CYS A 26 5.92 14.18 5.38
C CYS A 26 4.70 13.46 4.78
N LEU A 27 4.91 12.35 4.07
CA LEU A 27 3.81 11.55 3.55
C LEU A 27 3.05 10.90 4.71
N GLU A 28 1.75 11.11 4.75
CA GLU A 28 0.84 10.59 5.77
C GLU A 28 -0.08 9.51 5.20
N GLU A 29 -0.39 9.57 3.91
CA GLU A 29 -1.23 8.57 3.24
C GLU A 29 -0.66 8.17 1.88
N LEU A 30 -0.57 6.85 1.67
CA LEU A 30 -0.18 6.23 0.41
C LEU A 30 -1.30 5.30 -0.06
N ILE A 31 -1.78 5.53 -1.28
CA ILE A 31 -2.74 4.67 -1.96
C ILE A 31 -2.06 4.05 -3.18
N ILE A 32 -2.15 2.73 -3.33
CA ILE A 32 -1.75 2.02 -4.54
C ILE A 32 -2.99 1.32 -5.09
N GLU A 33 -3.35 1.66 -6.31
CA GLU A 33 -4.62 1.28 -6.91
C GLU A 33 -4.43 0.63 -8.29
N SER A 34 -5.11 -0.49 -8.52
CA SER A 34 -5.20 -1.13 -9.84
C SER A 34 -3.84 -1.40 -10.50
N CYS A 35 -2.83 -1.79 -9.72
CA CYS A 35 -1.48 -2.09 -10.20
C CYS A 35 -1.23 -3.60 -10.23
N LYS A 36 -1.89 -4.31 -11.16
CA LYS A 36 -1.91 -5.79 -11.20
C LYS A 36 -0.53 -6.48 -11.27
N PRO A 37 0.49 -5.95 -11.96
CA PRO A 37 1.81 -6.59 -12.02
C PRO A 37 2.68 -6.38 -10.77
N LEU A 38 2.24 -5.56 -9.81
CA LEU A 38 2.98 -5.32 -8.58
C LEU A 38 2.79 -6.51 -7.63
N GLU A 39 3.78 -7.38 -7.54
CA GLU A 39 3.69 -8.63 -6.78
C GLU A 39 4.14 -8.52 -5.31
N LYS A 40 4.81 -7.41 -4.96
CA LYS A 40 5.46 -7.19 -3.66
C LYS A 40 5.19 -5.77 -3.16
N LEU A 41 5.23 -5.60 -1.84
CA LEU A 41 5.19 -4.28 -1.20
C LEU A 41 6.29 -3.35 -1.76
N PRO A 42 6.07 -2.03 -1.78
CA PRO A 42 7.11 -1.07 -2.10
C PRO A 42 8.37 -1.32 -1.27
N SER A 43 9.52 -1.40 -1.93
CA SER A 43 10.81 -1.55 -1.24
C SER A 43 11.18 -0.24 -0.55
N GLY A 44 11.70 -0.29 0.68
CA GLY A 44 12.06 0.90 1.44
C GLY A 44 10.87 1.67 2.02
N ILE A 45 9.68 1.06 2.07
CA ILE A 45 8.49 1.69 2.63
C ILE A 45 8.67 2.08 4.10
N GLU A 46 9.56 1.39 4.82
CA GLU A 46 10.05 1.73 6.16
C GLU A 46 10.69 3.11 6.27
N HIS A 47 11.12 3.72 5.17
CA HIS A 47 11.64 5.09 5.15
C HIS A 47 10.54 6.15 5.26
N LEU A 48 9.27 5.78 5.11
CA LEU A 48 8.13 6.69 5.21
C LEU A 48 7.68 6.83 6.67
N GLU A 49 8.54 7.38 7.51
CA GLU A 49 8.37 7.43 8.98
C GLU A 49 7.08 8.13 9.46
N LYS A 50 6.44 8.96 8.64
CA LYS A 50 5.19 9.67 8.97
C LYS A 50 3.94 9.04 8.36
N LEU A 51 4.08 7.91 7.67
CA LEU A 51 2.98 7.24 7.01
C LEU A 51 2.01 6.70 8.06
N LYS A 52 0.77 7.19 8.02
CA LYS A 52 -0.31 6.80 8.93
C LYS A 52 -1.22 5.77 8.28
N VAL A 53 -1.47 5.94 6.98
CA VAL A 53 -2.45 5.17 6.23
C VAL A 53 -1.82 4.60 4.96
N LEU A 54 -1.91 3.28 4.78
CA LEU A 54 -1.53 2.57 3.56
C LEU A 54 -2.74 1.83 3.01
N LYS A 55 -3.12 2.11 1.76
CA LYS A 55 -4.28 1.50 1.10
C LYS A 55 -3.88 0.79 -0.19
N PHE A 56 -4.37 -0.43 -0.35
CA PHE A 56 -4.28 -1.20 -1.59
C PHE A 56 -5.68 -1.41 -2.16
N ILE A 57 -5.98 -0.81 -3.31
CA ILE A 57 -7.32 -0.84 -3.91
C ILE A 57 -7.29 -1.57 -5.24
N ASP A 58 -8.24 -2.47 -5.47
CA ASP A 58 -8.35 -3.25 -6.72
C ASP A 58 -7.04 -3.98 -7.09
N MET A 59 -6.31 -4.42 -6.07
CA MET A 59 -5.07 -5.20 -6.21
C MET A 59 -5.40 -6.71 -6.34
N PRO A 60 -4.53 -7.52 -6.97
CA PRO A 60 -4.75 -8.95 -7.08
C PRO A 60 -4.90 -9.63 -5.71
N ASP A 61 -5.78 -10.62 -5.59
CA ASP A 61 -6.01 -11.33 -4.32
C ASP A 61 -4.74 -12.00 -3.77
N GLU A 62 -3.86 -12.49 -4.65
CA GLU A 62 -2.57 -13.05 -4.23
C GLU A 62 -1.63 -12.00 -3.62
N PHE A 63 -1.80 -10.72 -3.96
CA PHE A 63 -1.10 -9.63 -3.29
C PHE A 63 -1.69 -9.37 -1.91
N THR A 64 -3.02 -9.25 -1.80
CA THR A 64 -3.69 -8.93 -0.53
C THR A 64 -3.57 -10.06 0.49
N LYS A 65 -3.55 -11.32 0.06
CA LYS A 65 -3.28 -12.48 0.93
C LYS A 65 -1.91 -12.42 1.61
N LYS A 66 -0.88 -11.88 0.95
CA LYS A 66 0.45 -11.72 1.55
C LYS A 66 0.45 -10.73 2.72
N LEU A 67 -0.49 -9.79 2.74
CA LEU A 67 -0.66 -8.85 3.85
C LEU A 67 -1.32 -9.50 5.08
N MET A 68 -1.95 -10.67 4.93
CA MET A 68 -2.71 -11.34 5.99
C MET A 68 -2.03 -12.58 6.57
N ARG A 69 -0.89 -13.01 6.03
CA ARG A 69 -0.17 -14.20 6.54
C ARG A 69 0.68 -13.85 7.77
N ASP A 70 0.03 -13.77 8.92
CA ASP A 70 0.53 -13.90 10.31
C ASP A 70 2.06 -13.81 10.53
N GLY A 71 2.69 -12.71 10.12
CA GLY A 71 4.07 -12.38 10.48
C GLY A 71 5.17 -13.38 10.10
N GLN A 72 4.89 -14.41 9.29
CA GLN A 72 5.89 -15.41 8.87
C GLN A 72 6.69 -15.00 7.63
N ASP A 73 6.27 -13.95 6.94
CA ASP A 73 6.94 -13.44 5.74
C ASP A 73 7.59 -12.08 6.05
N ASP A 74 8.83 -11.87 5.59
CA ASP A 74 9.63 -10.65 5.77
C ASP A 74 8.90 -9.37 5.29
N CYS A 75 7.85 -9.55 4.49
CA CYS A 75 6.98 -8.49 4.00
C CYS A 75 6.25 -7.74 5.13
N TYR A 76 5.84 -8.42 6.20
CA TYR A 76 5.10 -7.81 7.33
C TYR A 76 5.95 -6.75 8.07
N LEU A 77 7.20 -7.07 8.36
CA LEU A 77 8.10 -6.21 9.13
C LEU A 77 8.31 -4.82 8.48
N LYS A 78 8.16 -4.73 7.15
CA LYS A 78 8.34 -3.48 6.41
C LYS A 78 7.24 -2.46 6.67
N VAL A 79 6.01 -2.92 6.95
CA VAL A 79 4.84 -2.04 7.15
C VAL A 79 4.36 -2.00 8.60
N ALA A 80 5.03 -2.70 9.51
CA ALA A 80 4.68 -2.72 10.95
C ALA A 80 4.70 -1.33 11.63
N HIS A 81 5.40 -0.35 11.05
CA HIS A 81 5.43 1.03 11.53
C HIS A 81 4.18 1.85 11.13
N VAL A 82 3.34 1.32 10.23
CA VAL A 82 2.14 2.00 9.71
C VAL A 82 0.92 1.62 10.56
N PRO A 83 0.28 2.57 11.26
CA PRO A 83 -0.85 2.29 12.16
C PRO A 83 -2.09 1.71 11.46
N GLU A 84 -2.33 2.11 10.21
CA GLU A 84 -3.53 1.74 9.49
C GLU A 84 -3.21 1.23 8.09
N VAL A 85 -3.30 -0.09 7.91
CA VAL A 85 -3.14 -0.75 6.61
C VAL A 85 -4.49 -1.32 6.19
N TYR A 86 -4.93 -0.98 4.97
CA TYR A 86 -6.18 -1.45 4.39
C TYR A 86 -5.96 -2.03 3.01
N TYR A 87 -6.82 -2.97 2.65
CA TYR A 87 -7.03 -3.38 1.28
C TYR A 87 -8.52 -3.33 0.95
N GLY A 88 -8.87 -3.17 -0.31
CA GLY A 88 -10.27 -3.09 -0.71
C GLY A 88 -10.50 -3.20 -2.21
N TYR A 89 -11.77 -3.25 -2.56
CA TYR A 89 -12.23 -3.37 -3.94
C TYR A 89 -13.35 -2.36 -4.19
N ARG A 90 -13.38 -1.78 -5.39
CA ARG A 90 -14.50 -0.95 -5.83
C ARG A 90 -15.72 -1.82 -6.11
N ARG A 91 -16.86 -1.48 -5.52
CA ARG A 91 -18.12 -2.19 -5.76
C ARG A 91 -19.00 -1.39 -6.72
N GLY A 92 -19.40 -2.03 -7.82
CA GLY A 92 -20.49 -1.55 -8.69
C GLY A 92 -20.28 -0.16 -9.30
N GLY A 93 -19.37 -0.01 -10.27
CA GLY A 93 -19.29 1.14 -11.19
C GLY A 93 -19.04 2.55 -10.59
N GLY A 94 -19.08 2.70 -9.26
CA GLY A 94 -18.89 3.96 -8.54
C GLY A 94 -17.62 4.00 -7.68
N TRP A 95 -17.51 5.03 -6.84
CA TRP A 95 -16.37 5.26 -5.92
C TRP A 95 -16.53 4.56 -4.57
N ASP A 96 -17.53 3.69 -4.42
CA ASP A 96 -17.76 2.94 -3.20
C ASP A 96 -16.66 1.87 -3.05
N ILE A 97 -15.78 2.10 -2.07
CA ILE A 97 -14.69 1.17 -1.74
C ILE A 97 -15.06 0.43 -0.47
N VAL A 98 -15.08 -0.89 -0.56
CA VAL A 98 -15.16 -1.74 0.64
C VAL A 98 -13.73 -1.93 1.14
N LEU A 99 -13.38 -1.25 2.23
CA LEU A 99 -12.07 -1.40 2.89
C LEU A 99 -12.15 -2.46 3.97
N THR A 100 -11.17 -3.36 3.96
CA THR A 100 -10.90 -4.30 5.05
C THR A 100 -9.56 -3.92 5.68
N LYS A 101 -9.52 -3.81 7.00
CA LYS A 101 -8.29 -3.57 7.74
C LYS A 101 -7.43 -4.84 7.66
N ALA A 102 -6.18 -4.71 7.20
CA ALA A 102 -5.23 -5.79 7.30
C ALA A 102 -4.90 -6.02 8.78
N ILE A 103 -4.80 -7.28 9.18
CA ILE A 103 -4.26 -7.64 10.49
C ILE A 103 -2.74 -7.51 10.34
N VAL A 104 -2.26 -6.28 10.52
CA VAL A 104 -0.86 -5.98 10.78
C VAL A 104 -0.65 -6.08 12.28
#